data_AF-A0A2M7XT74-F1
#
_entry.id   AF-A0A2M7XT74-F1
#
_cell.length_a   1.000
_cell.length_b   1.000
_cell.length_c   1.000
_cell.angle_alpha   90.00
_cell.angle_beta   90.00
_cell.angle_gamma   90.00
#
_symmetry.space_group_name_H-M   'P 1'
#
loop_
_entity.id
_entity.type
_entity.pdbx_description
1 polymer ?
#
loop_
_entity_poly.entity_id
_entity_poly.type
_entity_poly.pdbx_seq_one_letter_code
_entity_poly.pdbx_strand_id
1 'polypeptide(L)'
;MLIKFPENQFYSAWDEETLGERTPGSEEYRNAFEIDRDRVIHSTAFRRLQGKTQVYVTGQNDQYRTRLTHSIEVAQIGRSIVNFLNRSTPQMHETYFIDPALVEAICLSHDLGNPPIGHQGESRLNELMDAWGGFEGNAQS
;
A
#
# COMPACT_ATOMS: atom_id res chain seq x y z
N MET A 1 23.70 -17.90 -10.09
CA MET A 1 22.57 -18.09 -11.01
C MET A 1 21.52 -17.08 -10.60
N LEU A 2 21.35 -16.00 -11.36
CA LEU A 2 20.35 -14.98 -11.06
C LEU A 2 18.97 -15.61 -11.28
N ILE A 3 18.14 -15.65 -10.24
CA ILE A 3 16.75 -16.08 -10.34
C ILE A 3 16.04 -14.99 -11.15
N LYS A 4 15.87 -15.22 -12.46
CA LYS A 4 14.93 -14.43 -13.26
C LYS A 4 13.54 -14.94 -12.93
N PHE A 5 12.71 -14.10 -12.33
CA PHE A 5 11.29 -14.38 -12.21
C PHE A 5 10.71 -14.56 -13.61
N PRO A 6 9.86 -15.57 -13.83
CA PRO A 6 9.12 -15.67 -15.08
C PRO A 6 8.30 -14.39 -15.27
N GLU A 7 8.30 -13.87 -16.49
CA GLU A 7 7.59 -12.64 -16.84
C GLU A 7 6.08 -12.83 -16.58
N ASN A 8 5.50 -11.97 -15.75
CA ASN A 8 4.08 -12.02 -15.43
C ASN A 8 3.27 -11.27 -16.49
N GLN A 9 2.67 -12.02 -17.40
CA GLN A 9 1.87 -11.54 -18.54
C GLN A 9 0.55 -10.88 -18.13
N PHE A 10 0.20 -10.90 -16.84
CA PHE A 10 -0.94 -10.13 -16.33
C PHE A 10 -0.69 -8.62 -16.42
N TYR A 11 0.57 -8.19 -16.36
CA TYR A 11 0.97 -6.79 -16.33
C TYR A 11 1.78 -6.44 -17.57
N SER A 12 1.71 -5.17 -17.94
CA SER A 12 2.48 -4.55 -18.99
C SER A 12 3.59 -3.66 -18.42
N ALA A 13 4.52 -3.24 -19.27
CA ALA A 13 5.56 -2.30 -18.86
C ALA A 13 5.01 -0.99 -18.27
N TRP A 14 3.79 -0.59 -18.68
CA TRP A 14 3.11 0.58 -18.16
C TRP A 14 2.67 0.40 -16.69
N ASP A 15 2.20 -0.80 -16.32
CA ASP A 15 1.79 -1.12 -14.94
C ASP A 15 2.98 -1.12 -13.97
N GLU A 16 4.19 -1.35 -14.51
CA GLU A 16 5.43 -1.31 -13.77
C GLU A 16 6.09 0.09 -13.77
N GLU A 17 5.53 1.13 -14.38
CA GLU A 17 6.14 2.46 -14.37
C GLU A 17 6.28 3.01 -12.94
N THR A 18 7.28 3.87 -12.70
CA THR A 18 7.48 4.54 -11.42
C THR A 18 7.93 5.97 -11.62
N LEU A 19 7.65 6.83 -10.64
CA LEU A 19 8.14 8.18 -10.65
C LEU A 19 9.63 8.20 -10.28
N GLY A 20 10.48 8.43 -11.27
CA GLY A 20 11.94 8.35 -11.16
C GLY A 20 12.50 7.06 -11.74
N GLU A 21 13.82 6.88 -11.67
CA GLU A 21 14.45 5.65 -12.16
C GLU A 21 14.47 4.58 -11.05
N ARG A 22 14.02 3.36 -11.36
CA ARG A 22 14.53 2.19 -10.65
C ARG A 22 15.93 1.96 -11.21
N THR A 23 16.96 2.14 -10.40
CA THR A 23 18.33 1.75 -10.74
C THR A 23 18.62 0.41 -10.06
N PRO A 24 18.10 -0.72 -10.56
CA PRO A 24 18.35 -2.01 -9.96
C PRO A 24 19.85 -2.31 -10.06
N GLY A 25 20.45 -2.69 -8.94
CA GLY A 25 21.80 -3.24 -8.97
C GLY A 25 21.82 -4.54 -9.76
N SER A 26 23.02 -4.99 -10.17
CA SER A 26 23.20 -6.26 -10.90
C SER A 26 22.71 -7.51 -10.13
N GLU A 27 22.43 -7.36 -8.84
CA GLU A 27 21.96 -8.40 -7.93
C GLU A 27 20.49 -8.23 -7.51
N GLU A 28 19.76 -7.29 -8.12
CA GLU A 28 18.34 -7.11 -7.80
C GLU A 28 17.55 -8.36 -8.21
N TYR A 29 16.97 -9.01 -7.21
CA TYR A 29 16.15 -10.20 -7.37
C TYR A 29 14.67 -9.88 -7.27
N ARG A 30 14.28 -8.73 -6.68
CA ARG A 30 12.88 -8.38 -6.48
C ARG A 30 12.24 -7.86 -7.77
N ASN A 31 10.95 -8.11 -7.93
CA ASN A 31 10.18 -7.49 -9.00
C ASN A 31 9.81 -6.03 -8.64
N ALA A 32 9.23 -5.29 -9.61
CA ALA A 32 8.86 -3.90 -9.44
C ALA A 32 7.93 -3.67 -8.23
N PHE A 33 6.93 -4.54 -8.04
CA PHE A 33 5.94 -4.43 -6.97
C PHE A 33 6.52 -4.76 -5.59
N GLU A 34 7.43 -5.71 -5.50
CA GLU A 34 8.18 -6.01 -4.27
C GLU A 34 9.05 -4.82 -3.85
N ILE A 35 9.72 -4.17 -4.80
CA ILE A 35 10.51 -2.95 -4.54
C ILE A 35 9.61 -1.84 -4.00
N ASP A 36 8.44 -1.61 -4.62
CA ASP A 36 7.54 -0.53 -4.21
C ASP A 36 6.88 -0.82 -2.86
N ARG A 37 6.49 -2.07 -2.59
CA ARG A 37 6.06 -2.50 -1.25
C ARG A 37 7.12 -2.19 -0.19
N ASP A 38 8.37 -2.58 -0.45
CA ASP A 38 9.46 -2.38 0.51
C ASP A 38 9.71 -0.87 0.76
N ARG A 39 9.61 -0.04 -0.28
CA ARG A 39 9.70 1.42 -0.17
C ARG A 39 8.58 2.00 0.71
N VAL A 40 7.34 1.53 0.54
CA VAL A 40 6.19 1.95 1.37
C VAL A 40 6.47 1.65 2.84
N ILE A 41 6.87 0.41 3.16
CA ILE A 41 7.15 -0.04 4.54
C ILE A 41 8.23 0.82 5.21
N HIS A 42 9.28 1.19 4.47
CA HIS A 42 10.40 1.99 5.00
C HIS A 42 10.15 3.51 4.97
N SER A 43 9.03 3.96 4.40
CA SER A 43 8.72 5.37 4.27
C SER A 43 8.47 6.03 5.64
N THR A 44 8.75 7.33 5.73
CA THR A 44 8.40 8.12 6.92
C THR A 44 6.88 8.24 7.07
N ALA A 45 6.14 8.29 5.96
CA ALA A 45 4.67 8.37 5.97
C ALA A 45 4.06 7.11 6.64
N PHE A 46 4.53 5.92 6.28
CA PHE A 46 4.07 4.65 6.86
C PHE A 46 4.41 4.56 8.35
N ARG A 47 5.63 4.94 8.75
CA ARG A 47 6.03 4.98 10.17
C ARG A 47 5.16 5.92 11.01
N ARG A 48 4.70 7.05 10.46
CA ARG A 48 3.79 7.98 11.16
C ARG A 48 2.43 7.36 11.47
N LEU A 49 2.00 6.31 10.76
CA LEU A 49 0.74 5.63 11.05
C LEU A 49 0.72 5.01 12.46
N GLN A 50 1.88 4.70 13.05
CA GLN A 50 1.97 4.21 14.43
C GLN A 50 1.42 5.22 15.44
N GLY A 51 1.56 6.52 15.18
CA GLY A 51 1.06 7.60 16.03
C GLY A 51 -0.35 8.07 15.68
N LYS A 52 -0.97 7.52 14.63
CA LYS A 52 -2.33 7.90 14.21
C LYS A 52 -3.32 6.85 14.70
N THR A 53 -4.31 7.29 15.48
CA THR A 53 -5.34 6.39 16.00
C THR A 53 -6.37 6.02 14.94
N GLN A 54 -6.91 4.81 15.04
CA GLN A 54 -8.11 4.40 14.33
C GLN A 54 -9.29 4.45 15.31
N VAL A 55 -10.22 5.41 15.08
CA VAL A 55 -11.53 5.54 15.77
C VAL A 55 -11.51 5.93 17.26
N TYR A 56 -10.49 5.60 18.06
CA TYR A 56 -10.46 5.91 19.51
C TYR A 56 -9.17 6.62 19.97
N VAL A 57 -9.26 7.48 20.99
CA VAL A 57 -8.08 8.13 21.61
C VAL A 57 -7.28 7.08 22.40
N THR A 58 -5.99 6.95 22.12
CA THR A 58 -5.07 6.07 22.83
C THR A 58 -4.97 6.44 24.30
N GLY A 59 -5.19 5.49 25.22
CA GLY A 59 -4.90 5.68 26.66
C GLY A 59 -5.88 5.08 27.68
N GLN A 60 -7.01 4.50 27.28
CA GLN A 60 -8.01 3.93 28.22
C GLN A 60 -8.26 2.40 28.15
N ASN A 61 -7.60 1.64 27.27
CA ASN A 61 -7.71 0.18 27.09
C ASN A 61 -6.54 -0.35 26.22
N ASP A 62 -6.12 -1.60 26.42
CA ASP A 62 -4.95 -2.19 25.75
C ASP A 62 -5.18 -2.63 24.27
N GLN A 63 -6.37 -2.38 23.71
CA GLN A 63 -6.78 -2.84 22.37
C GLN A 63 -7.03 -1.71 21.37
N TYR A 64 -6.32 -0.59 21.45
CA TYR A 64 -6.45 0.46 20.42
C TYR A 64 -5.67 0.10 19.17
N ARG A 65 -6.39 0.02 18.05
CA ARG A 65 -5.77 -0.05 16.73
C ARG A 65 -5.21 1.30 16.35
N THR A 66 -3.96 1.29 15.88
CA THR A 66 -3.39 2.40 15.14
C THR A 66 -3.71 2.21 13.67
N ARG A 67 -3.59 3.28 12.87
CA ARG A 67 -3.66 3.13 11.41
C ARG A 67 -2.57 2.19 10.88
N LEU A 68 -1.43 2.09 11.57
CA LEU A 68 -0.39 1.14 11.20
C LEU A 68 -0.86 -0.31 11.33
N THR A 69 -1.39 -0.68 12.50
CA THR A 69 -1.88 -2.04 12.74
C THR A 69 -3.06 -2.37 11.83
N HIS A 70 -3.90 -1.38 11.54
CA HIS A 70 -4.98 -1.52 10.56
C HIS A 70 -4.46 -1.84 9.16
N SER A 71 -3.51 -1.04 8.63
CA SER A 71 -2.95 -1.26 7.30
C SER A 71 -2.26 -2.63 7.19
N ILE A 72 -1.64 -3.12 8.28
CA ILE A 72 -1.06 -4.47 8.32
C ILE A 72 -2.15 -5.56 8.24
N GLU A 73 -3.25 -5.42 9.00
CA GLU A 73 -4.39 -6.34 8.91
C GLU A 73 -5.02 -6.34 7.52
N VAL A 74 -5.23 -5.15 6.92
CA VAL A 74 -5.78 -4.98 5.57
C VAL A 74 -4.85 -5.64 4.54
N ALA A 75 -3.54 -5.44 4.64
CA ALA A 75 -2.56 -6.05 3.74
C ALA A 75 -2.56 -7.58 3.84
N GLN A 76 -2.65 -8.13 5.06
CA GLN A 76 -2.74 -9.58 5.26
C GLN A 76 -4.01 -10.17 4.65
N ILE A 77 -5.16 -9.51 4.83
CA ILE A 77 -6.44 -9.92 4.26
C ILE A 77 -6.39 -9.82 2.72
N GLY A 78 -5.91 -8.70 2.18
CA GLY A 78 -5.76 -8.48 0.74
C GLY A 78 -4.90 -9.55 0.07
N ARG A 79 -3.75 -9.85 0.67
CA ARG A 79 -2.87 -10.95 0.22
C ARG A 79 -3.56 -12.30 0.25
N SER A 80 -4.36 -12.59 1.28
CA SER A 80 -5.15 -13.82 1.38
C SER A 80 -6.18 -13.94 0.25
N ILE A 81 -6.89 -12.86 -0.05
CA ILE A 81 -7.88 -12.80 -1.14
C ILE A 81 -7.21 -13.07 -2.49
N VAL A 82 -6.08 -12.40 -2.77
CA VAL A 82 -5.33 -12.58 -4.02
C VAL A 82 -4.84 -14.03 -4.17
N ASN A 83 -4.30 -14.62 -3.10
CA ASN A 83 -3.87 -16.01 -3.12
C ASN A 83 -5.03 -16.97 -3.41
N PHE A 84 -6.22 -16.70 -2.87
CA PHE A 84 -7.41 -17.47 -3.19
C PHE A 84 -7.80 -17.33 -4.66
N LEU A 85 -7.84 -16.10 -5.19
CA LEU A 85 -8.20 -15.83 -6.59
C LEU A 85 -7.22 -16.49 -7.56
N ASN A 86 -5.92 -16.35 -7.33
CA ASN A 86 -4.88 -16.96 -8.17
C ASN A 86 -4.96 -18.50 -8.19
N ARG A 87 -5.47 -19.14 -7.14
CA ARG A 87 -5.62 -20.61 -7.07
C ARG A 87 -6.96 -21.13 -7.56
N SER A 88 -8.02 -20.33 -7.44
CA SER A 88 -9.40 -20.73 -7.75
C SER A 88 -9.87 -20.31 -9.14
N THR A 89 -9.18 -19.37 -9.79
CA THR A 89 -9.52 -18.87 -11.13
C THR A 89 -8.81 -19.70 -12.20
N PRO A 90 -9.52 -20.42 -13.09
CA PRO A 90 -8.90 -21.31 -14.08
C PRO A 90 -7.92 -20.65 -15.06
N GLN A 91 -8.10 -19.35 -15.31
CA GLN A 91 -7.26 -18.56 -16.21
C GLN A 91 -5.93 -18.14 -15.55
N MET A 92 -5.83 -18.21 -14.22
CA MET A 92 -4.62 -17.81 -13.51
C MET A 92 -3.62 -18.96 -13.52
N HIS A 93 -2.37 -18.65 -13.82
CA HIS A 93 -1.27 -19.62 -13.85
C HIS A 93 0.07 -18.95 -13.52
N GLU A 94 1.16 -19.72 -13.56
CA GLU A 94 2.49 -19.31 -13.11
C GLU A 94 3.06 -18.04 -13.78
N THR A 95 2.58 -17.70 -14.98
CA THR A 95 2.98 -16.51 -15.74
C THR A 95 1.83 -15.54 -15.99
N TYR A 96 0.64 -15.76 -15.42
CA TYR A 96 -0.51 -14.88 -15.54
C TYR A 96 -1.28 -14.90 -14.22
N PHE A 97 -0.91 -14.00 -13.31
CA PHE A 97 -1.46 -13.98 -11.95
C PHE A 97 -1.48 -12.56 -11.38
N ILE A 98 -2.38 -12.33 -10.43
CA ILE A 98 -2.40 -11.08 -9.66
C ILE A 98 -1.22 -11.10 -8.69
N ASP A 99 -0.23 -10.23 -8.90
CA ASP A 99 0.95 -10.14 -8.03
C ASP A 99 0.56 -9.79 -6.57
N PRO A 100 0.86 -10.67 -5.59
CA PRO A 100 0.53 -10.40 -4.19
C PRO A 100 1.28 -9.20 -3.58
N ALA A 101 2.48 -8.89 -4.05
CA ALA A 101 3.26 -7.74 -3.58
C ALA A 101 2.63 -6.41 -4.02
N LEU A 102 2.01 -6.35 -5.21
CA LEU A 102 1.27 -5.17 -5.66
C LEU A 102 0.09 -4.88 -4.72
N VAL A 103 -0.73 -5.88 -4.45
CA VAL A 103 -1.91 -5.72 -3.58
C VAL A 103 -1.49 -5.41 -2.15
N GLU A 104 -0.44 -6.05 -1.64
CA GLU A 104 0.14 -5.74 -0.34
C GLU A 104 0.64 -4.28 -0.27
N ALA A 105 1.33 -3.80 -1.31
CA ALA A 105 1.77 -2.40 -1.38
C ALA A 105 0.59 -1.42 -1.34
N ILE A 106 -0.46 -1.65 -2.14
CA ILE A 106 -1.69 -0.83 -2.15
C ILE A 106 -2.36 -0.83 -0.77
N CYS A 107 -2.52 -2.00 -0.15
CA CYS A 107 -3.13 -2.10 1.17
C CYS A 107 -2.30 -1.41 2.25
N LEU A 108 -0.97 -1.42 2.16
CA LEU A 108 -0.10 -0.73 3.11
C LEU A 108 -0.14 0.79 2.90
N SER A 109 -0.30 1.26 1.66
CA SER A 109 -0.26 2.68 1.30
C SER A 109 -1.61 3.40 1.38
N HIS A 110 -2.74 2.68 1.39
CA HIS A 110 -4.08 3.30 1.28
C HIS A 110 -4.33 4.42 2.31
N ASP A 111 -3.75 4.28 3.49
CA ASP A 111 -4.03 5.13 4.64
C ASP A 111 -2.95 6.20 4.92
N LEU A 112 -1.98 6.39 4.02
CA LEU A 112 -0.83 7.28 4.23
C LEU A 112 -1.21 8.76 4.35
N GLY A 113 -2.06 9.24 3.43
CA GLY A 113 -2.46 10.64 3.30
C GLY A 113 -3.45 11.12 4.36
N ASN A 114 -4.01 10.21 5.16
CA ASN A 114 -5.00 10.55 6.18
C ASN A 114 -4.45 11.55 7.22
N PRO A 115 -5.18 12.64 7.51
CA PRO A 115 -4.73 13.65 8.45
C PRO A 115 -4.88 13.18 9.91
N PRO A 116 -4.28 13.92 10.88
CA PRO A 116 -4.58 13.73 12.29
C PRO A 116 -6.09 13.82 12.56
N ILE A 117 -6.60 13.05 13.53
CA ILE A 117 -8.03 13.08 13.95
C ILE A 117 -9.01 12.60 12.85
N GLY A 118 -8.53 11.87 11.84
CA GLY A 118 -9.37 11.18 10.85
C GLY A 118 -10.33 12.12 10.11
N HIS A 119 -11.60 11.72 9.98
CA HIS A 119 -12.60 12.46 9.19
C HIS A 119 -12.77 13.93 9.64
N GLN A 120 -12.61 14.22 10.93
CA GLN A 120 -12.70 15.60 11.42
C GLN A 120 -11.52 16.44 10.92
N GLY A 121 -10.32 15.86 10.91
CA GLY A 121 -9.13 16.51 10.33
C GLY A 121 -9.29 16.72 8.84
N GLU A 122 -9.82 15.74 8.13
CA GLU A 122 -10.04 15.80 6.68
C GLU A 122 -11.08 16.85 6.30
N SER A 123 -12.26 16.84 6.92
CA SER A 123 -13.30 17.85 6.71
C SER A 123 -12.76 19.26 6.96
N ARG A 124 -12.01 19.42 8.06
CA ARG A 124 -11.46 20.74 8.42
C ARG A 124 -10.38 21.20 7.45
N LEU A 125 -9.50 20.30 7.00
CA LEU A 125 -8.50 20.63 5.99
C LEU A 125 -9.16 20.95 4.65
N ASN A 126 -10.20 20.21 4.26
CA ASN A 126 -10.92 20.47 3.01
C ASN A 126 -11.56 21.87 3.01
N GLU A 127 -12.22 22.25 4.12
CA GLU A 127 -12.75 23.60 4.30
C GLU A 127 -11.66 24.70 4.21
N LEU A 128 -10.50 24.46 4.85
CA LEU A 128 -9.39 25.41 4.83
C LEU A 128 -8.73 25.53 3.45
N MET A 129 -8.81 24.47 2.64
CA MET A 129 -8.20 24.36 1.32
C MET A 129 -9.19 24.62 0.17
N ASP A 130 -10.41 25.08 0.45
CA ASP A 130 -11.47 25.29 -0.56
C ASP A 130 -11.00 26.18 -1.72
N ALA A 131 -10.30 27.28 -1.41
CA ALA A 131 -9.73 28.19 -2.42
C ALA A 131 -8.50 27.62 -3.17
N TRP A 132 -8.02 26.43 -2.80
CA TRP A 132 -6.75 25.84 -3.24
C TRP A 132 -6.91 24.41 -3.81
N GLY A 133 -8.14 23.97 -4.08
CA GLY A 133 -8.42 22.66 -4.68
C GLY A 133 -8.89 21.58 -3.69
N GLY A 134 -9.08 21.93 -2.42
CA GLY A 134 -9.58 21.04 -1.38
C GLY A 134 -8.50 20.12 -0.79
N PHE A 135 -8.96 19.19 0.05
CA PHE A 135 -8.12 18.15 0.66
C PHE A 135 -8.92 16.85 0.75
N GLU A 136 -8.32 15.75 0.32
CA GLU A 136 -8.89 14.40 0.44
C GLU A 136 -7.77 13.42 0.79
N GLY A 137 -8.03 12.52 1.73
CA GLY A 137 -7.02 11.66 2.32
C GLY A 137 -6.37 10.69 1.33
N ASN A 138 -7.14 10.12 0.39
CA ASN A 138 -6.61 9.19 -0.60
C ASN A 138 -5.81 9.90 -1.70
N ALA A 139 -6.24 11.09 -2.12
CA ALA A 139 -5.51 11.93 -3.07
C ALA A 139 -4.15 12.39 -2.53
N GLN A 140 -4.01 12.47 -1.20
CA GLN A 140 -2.78 12.82 -0.52
C GLN A 140 -1.83 11.64 -0.28
N SER A 141 -2.31 10.38 -0.41
CA SER A 141 -1.54 9.15 -0.16
C SER A 141 -0.45 8.89 -1.20
#